data_AF-A0A3D1P392-F1
#
_entry.id   AF-A0A3D1P392-F1
#
_cell.length_a   1.000
_cell.length_b   1.000
_cell.length_c   1.000
_cell.angle_alpha   90.00
_cell.angle_beta   90.00
_cell.angle_gamma   90.00
#
_symmetry.space_group_name_H-M   'P 1'
#
loop_
_entity.id
_entity.type
_entity.pdbx_description
1 polymer ?
#
loop_
_entity_poly.entity_id
_entity_poly.type
_entity_poly.pdbx_seq_one_letter_code
_entity_poly.pdbx_strand_id
1 'polypeptide(L)'
;MPWILSSLDGTVSINFNVDGDGGVSGSMVKSGESYGISGRWAASGSVPGRNFSAFEVSGQAPNVDSHFIAAAGNMSGPGDWPFAVQIGGAACSVTDGVVNAFNQTLLPVALDAPGYVSQAYGQSGCIIVLDASTDTLTCTACYIGGQSVSTAGILTGTGPITINIPAAAPDGSPVCIVFGAPADHFANPPLKEAHHQIAKVLFDSTGQAPGNTVGLVLQYYNGWTGVGRSQTQVITFNHGRDRTHASVMIRPG
;
A
#
# COMPACT_ATOMS: atom_id res chain seq x y z
N MET A 1 -1.52 -2.93 -14.84
CA MET A 1 -1.27 -3.53 -13.51
C MET A 1 -2.47 -3.31 -12.61
N PRO A 2 -2.72 -4.17 -11.60
CA PRO A 2 -3.87 -3.98 -10.72
C PRO A 2 -3.59 -2.89 -9.70
N TRP A 3 -4.47 -1.89 -9.61
CA TRP A 3 -4.58 -1.03 -8.44
C TRP A 3 -5.70 -1.57 -7.58
N ILE A 4 -5.36 -1.91 -6.34
CA ILE A 4 -6.34 -2.32 -5.35
C ILE A 4 -6.20 -1.39 -4.16
N LEU A 5 -7.22 -0.55 -3.96
CA LEU A 5 -7.21 0.52 -2.98
C LEU A 5 -8.54 0.55 -2.23
N SER A 6 -8.53 0.93 -0.95
CA SER A 6 -9.74 1.02 -0.13
C SER A 6 -9.67 2.21 0.81
N SER A 7 -10.83 2.79 1.13
CA SER A 7 -10.98 3.75 2.22
C SER A 7 -10.81 3.06 3.58
N LEU A 8 -10.41 3.83 4.59
CA LEU A 8 -10.22 3.34 5.96
C LEU A 8 -11.50 2.81 6.59
N ASP A 9 -12.65 3.39 6.23
CA ASP A 9 -13.96 2.97 6.71
C ASP A 9 -14.54 1.78 5.91
N GLY A 10 -13.83 1.30 4.89
CA GLY A 10 -14.26 0.21 4.00
C GLY A 10 -15.48 0.53 3.15
N THR A 11 -15.96 1.78 3.12
CA THR A 11 -17.16 2.16 2.37
C THR A 11 -16.91 2.38 0.89
N VAL A 12 -15.67 2.62 0.47
CA VAL A 12 -15.26 2.76 -0.93
C VAL A 12 -14.03 1.92 -1.17
N SER A 13 -14.07 1.05 -2.18
CA SER A 13 -12.88 0.38 -2.68
C SER A 13 -12.88 0.31 -4.20
N ILE A 14 -11.70 0.17 -4.77
CA ILE A 14 -11.48 0.05 -6.20
C ILE A 14 -10.55 -1.12 -6.47
N ASN A 15 -10.84 -1.85 -7.53
CA ASN A 15 -10.00 -2.89 -8.08
C ASN A 15 -10.03 -2.77 -9.60
N PHE A 16 -9.00 -2.19 -10.19
CA PHE A 16 -8.94 -2.01 -11.63
C PHE A 16 -7.56 -2.26 -12.20
N ASN A 17 -7.55 -2.62 -13.48
CA ASN A 17 -6.36 -2.66 -14.28
C ASN A 17 -6.14 -1.29 -14.91
N VAL A 18 -4.93 -0.76 -14.73
CA VAL A 18 -4.45 0.39 -15.48
C VAL A 18 -3.65 -0.07 -16.71
N ASP A 19 -3.87 0.60 -17.83
CA ASP A 19 -3.01 0.52 -19.01
C ASP A 19 -1.97 1.66 -19.03
N GLY A 20 -0.95 1.53 -19.87
CA GLY A 20 0.13 2.52 -19.98
C GLY A 20 -0.28 3.82 -20.69
N ASP A 21 -1.45 3.85 -21.32
CA ASP A 21 -1.94 4.97 -22.13
C ASP A 21 -2.96 5.85 -21.38
N GLY A 22 -3.15 5.59 -20.08
CA GLY A 22 -4.02 6.40 -19.24
C GLY A 22 -5.44 5.86 -19.09
N GLY A 23 -5.77 4.69 -19.62
CA GLY A 23 -7.04 4.01 -19.40
C GLY A 23 -7.08 3.22 -18.09
N VAL A 24 -8.25 3.18 -17.47
CA VAL A 24 -8.55 2.29 -16.34
C VAL A 24 -9.82 1.49 -16.59
N SER A 25 -9.84 0.22 -16.16
CA SER A 25 -11.01 -0.64 -16.24
C SER A 25 -11.06 -1.64 -15.08
N GLY A 26 -12.23 -1.83 -14.48
CA GLY A 26 -12.39 -2.77 -13.37
C GLY A 26 -13.67 -2.55 -12.59
N SER A 27 -13.60 -2.65 -11.26
CA SER A 27 -14.73 -2.45 -10.36
C SER A 27 -14.46 -1.40 -9.29
N MET A 28 -15.55 -0.75 -8.87
CA MET A 28 -15.62 0.08 -7.69
C MET A 28 -16.71 -0.48 -6.79
N VAL A 29 -16.44 -0.62 -5.49
CA VAL A 29 -17.45 -0.96 -4.50
C VAL A 29 -17.77 0.28 -3.69
N LYS A 30 -19.06 0.61 -3.56
CA LYS A 30 -19.57 1.67 -2.69
C LYS A 30 -20.61 1.09 -1.74
N SER A 31 -20.31 1.11 -0.44
CA SER A 31 -21.22 0.66 0.62
C SER A 31 -21.79 -0.75 0.38
N GLY A 32 -20.96 -1.65 -0.17
CA GLY A 32 -21.33 -3.04 -0.48
C GLY A 32 -21.85 -3.28 -1.89
N GLU A 33 -22.18 -2.24 -2.65
CA GLU A 33 -22.63 -2.36 -4.04
C GLU A 33 -21.45 -2.26 -5.01
N SER A 34 -21.39 -3.16 -5.99
CA SER A 34 -20.30 -3.23 -6.98
C SER A 34 -20.73 -2.59 -8.29
N TYR A 35 -19.84 -1.80 -8.88
CA TYR A 35 -20.03 -1.10 -10.15
C TYR A 35 -18.90 -1.50 -11.09
N GLY A 36 -19.25 -1.93 -12.31
CA GLY A 36 -18.28 -2.05 -13.39
C GLY A 36 -17.91 -0.65 -13.87
N ILE A 37 -16.64 -0.27 -13.75
CA ILE A 37 -16.17 1.08 -14.04
C ILE A 37 -15.13 1.09 -15.17
N SER A 38 -15.12 2.21 -15.88
CA SER A 38 -14.06 2.60 -16.80
C SER A 38 -13.71 4.07 -16.59
N GLY A 39 -12.53 4.48 -17.02
CA GLY A 39 -12.13 5.86 -16.82
C GLY A 39 -10.75 6.15 -17.35
N ARG A 40 -10.17 7.24 -16.82
CA ARG A 40 -8.86 7.71 -17.21
C ARG A 40 -8.02 8.14 -16.02
N TRP A 41 -6.72 8.05 -16.22
CA TRP A 41 -5.72 8.60 -15.34
C TRP A 41 -4.64 9.28 -16.19
N ALA A 42 -3.97 10.27 -15.62
CA ALA A 42 -2.76 10.83 -16.22
C ALA A 42 -1.55 10.30 -15.45
N ALA A 43 -0.44 9.97 -16.11
CA ALA A 43 0.79 9.63 -15.39
C ALA A 43 1.22 10.76 -14.45
N SER A 44 1.80 10.46 -13.29
CA SER A 44 2.58 11.39 -12.45
C SER A 44 4.03 10.91 -12.44
N GLY A 45 4.98 11.79 -12.11
CA GLY A 45 6.41 11.45 -12.13
C GLY A 45 7.12 11.45 -13.49
N SER A 46 6.40 11.42 -14.64
CA SER A 46 7.03 11.64 -15.97
C SER A 46 7.44 13.09 -16.25
N VAL A 47 7.09 14.01 -15.34
CA VAL A 47 7.57 15.39 -15.31
C VAL A 47 8.18 15.63 -13.92
N PRO A 48 9.43 16.08 -13.82
CA PRO A 48 10.05 16.43 -12.53
C PRO A 48 9.16 17.38 -11.71
N GLY A 49 8.87 17.02 -10.46
CA GLY A 49 8.05 17.82 -9.54
C GLY A 49 6.53 17.55 -9.58
N ARG A 50 6.03 16.71 -10.50
CA ARG A 50 4.60 16.33 -10.51
C ARG A 50 4.35 15.13 -9.61
N ASN A 51 3.90 15.41 -8.38
CA ASN A 51 3.61 14.41 -7.35
C ASN A 51 2.16 13.86 -7.39
N PHE A 52 1.30 14.45 -8.24
CA PHE A 52 -0.12 14.10 -8.35
C PHE A 52 -0.56 13.96 -9.81
N SER A 53 -1.56 13.12 -10.00
CA SER A 53 -2.17 12.73 -11.27
C SER A 53 -3.66 12.95 -11.20
N ALA A 54 -4.28 13.46 -12.27
CA ALA A 54 -5.73 13.43 -12.40
C ALA A 54 -6.21 11.96 -12.53
N PHE A 55 -7.38 11.69 -11.94
CA PHE A 55 -8.04 10.39 -11.98
C PHE A 55 -9.55 10.62 -12.15
N GLU A 56 -10.18 9.89 -13.06
CA GLU A 56 -11.63 9.88 -13.26
C GLU A 56 -12.14 8.48 -13.58
N VAL A 57 -13.33 8.14 -13.08
CA VAL A 57 -14.04 6.90 -13.35
C VAL A 57 -15.54 7.12 -13.39
N SER A 58 -16.21 6.32 -14.20
CA SER A 58 -17.67 6.19 -14.17
C SER A 58 -18.08 4.76 -14.52
N GLY A 59 -19.28 4.37 -14.13
CA GLY A 59 -19.75 3.02 -14.34
C GLY A 59 -21.18 2.77 -13.91
N GLN A 60 -21.55 1.51 -13.95
CA GLN A 60 -22.89 1.04 -13.60
C GLN A 60 -22.85 -0.27 -12.83
N ALA A 61 -23.85 -0.51 -12.00
CA ALA A 61 -23.98 -1.79 -11.29
C ALA A 61 -24.32 -2.92 -12.29
N PRO A 62 -23.72 -4.11 -12.14
CA PRO A 62 -24.03 -5.23 -13.04
C PRO A 62 -25.46 -5.70 -12.79
N ASN A 63 -26.22 -5.86 -13.86
CA ASN A 63 -27.60 -6.38 -13.85
C ASN A 63 -28.64 -5.46 -13.19
N VAL A 64 -28.34 -4.15 -13.05
CA VAL A 64 -29.30 -3.14 -12.61
C VAL A 64 -29.25 -1.97 -13.58
N ASP A 65 -30.22 -1.87 -14.49
CA ASP A 65 -30.28 -0.89 -15.59
C ASP A 65 -30.47 0.57 -15.14
N SER A 66 -30.19 0.87 -13.87
CA SER A 66 -30.62 2.11 -13.24
C SER A 66 -29.69 2.64 -12.16
N HIS A 67 -28.57 1.98 -11.89
CA HIS A 67 -27.64 2.36 -10.84
C HIS A 67 -26.30 2.76 -11.44
N PHE A 68 -25.93 4.03 -11.28
CA PHE A 68 -24.75 4.63 -11.89
C PHE A 68 -23.83 5.20 -10.84
N ILE A 69 -22.53 5.23 -11.14
CA ILE A 69 -21.52 5.86 -10.31
C ILE A 69 -20.61 6.73 -11.17
N ALA A 70 -20.22 7.89 -10.66
CA ALA A 70 -19.19 8.73 -11.24
C ALA A 70 -18.34 9.32 -10.13
N ALA A 71 -17.03 9.36 -10.36
CA ALA A 71 -16.07 9.85 -9.38
C ALA A 71 -14.80 10.38 -10.04
N ALA A 72 -14.20 11.40 -9.44
CA ALA A 72 -12.96 11.99 -9.91
C ALA A 72 -12.12 12.49 -8.74
N GLY A 73 -10.84 12.73 -9.01
CA GLY A 73 -9.92 13.29 -8.04
C GLY A 73 -8.47 13.14 -8.45
N ASN A 74 -7.62 12.92 -7.46
CA ASN A 74 -6.17 12.95 -7.62
C ASN A 74 -5.53 11.65 -7.11
N MET A 75 -4.67 11.05 -7.92
CA MET A 75 -3.77 9.97 -7.54
C MET A 75 -2.41 10.56 -7.13
N SER A 76 -1.78 9.99 -6.10
CA SER A 76 -0.43 10.33 -5.66
C SER A 76 0.47 9.10 -5.73
N GLY A 77 1.73 9.29 -6.13
CA GLY A 77 2.71 8.21 -6.31
C GLY A 77 2.83 7.71 -7.76
N PRO A 78 3.66 6.70 -8.02
CA PRO A 78 3.89 6.20 -9.38
C PRO A 78 2.64 5.51 -9.93
N GLY A 79 2.46 5.56 -11.26
CA GLY A 79 1.34 4.90 -11.96
C GLY A 79 1.29 3.39 -11.79
N ASP A 80 2.41 2.78 -11.41
CA ASP A 80 2.48 1.34 -11.21
C ASP A 80 2.00 0.92 -9.82
N TRP A 81 2.18 1.79 -8.82
CA TRP A 81 1.91 1.54 -7.39
C TRP A 81 1.61 2.88 -6.69
N PRO A 82 0.39 3.42 -6.82
CA PRO A 82 0.06 4.70 -6.19
C PRO A 82 0.08 4.58 -4.66
N PHE A 83 0.49 5.65 -3.99
CA PHE A 83 0.47 5.75 -2.53
C PHE A 83 -0.93 6.03 -1.99
N ALA A 84 -1.75 6.73 -2.78
CA ALA A 84 -3.11 7.10 -2.43
C ALA A 84 -3.90 7.59 -3.65
N VAL A 85 -5.22 7.46 -3.59
CA VAL A 85 -6.16 8.15 -4.48
C VAL A 85 -7.17 8.92 -3.62
N GLN A 86 -7.15 10.25 -3.72
CA GLN A 86 -8.18 11.12 -3.17
C GLN A 86 -9.29 11.24 -4.20
N ILE A 87 -10.52 10.88 -3.84
CA ILE A 87 -11.61 10.75 -4.79
C ILE A 87 -12.93 11.25 -4.19
N GLY A 88 -13.66 12.03 -5.00
CA GLY A 88 -15.02 12.45 -4.70
C GLY A 88 -15.96 12.03 -5.82
N GLY A 89 -17.20 11.69 -5.48
CA GLY A 89 -18.16 11.21 -6.46
C GLY A 89 -19.55 11.03 -5.88
N ALA A 90 -20.43 10.42 -6.67
CA ALA A 90 -21.75 10.02 -6.23
C ALA A 90 -22.19 8.74 -6.94
N ALA A 91 -22.95 7.92 -6.21
CA ALA A 91 -23.77 6.87 -6.77
C ALA A 91 -25.22 7.34 -6.83
N CYS A 92 -25.93 7.07 -7.91
CA CYS A 92 -27.35 7.39 -8.05
C CYS A 92 -28.15 6.19 -8.56
N SER A 93 -29.41 6.13 -8.14
CA SER A 93 -30.40 5.22 -8.72
C SER A 93 -31.51 6.02 -9.39
N VAL A 94 -31.78 5.71 -10.66
CA VAL A 94 -32.89 6.35 -11.39
C VAL A 94 -34.26 5.81 -10.96
N THR A 95 -34.31 4.71 -10.20
CA THR A 95 -35.54 4.09 -9.70
C THR A 95 -36.08 4.81 -8.47
N ASP A 96 -35.21 5.16 -7.52
CA ASP A 96 -35.59 5.83 -6.28
C ASP A 96 -35.24 7.33 -6.24
N GLY A 97 -34.45 7.81 -7.21
CA GLY A 97 -34.00 9.20 -7.31
C GLY A 97 -32.96 9.61 -6.26
N VAL A 98 -32.42 8.65 -5.50
CA VAL A 98 -31.46 8.92 -4.43
C VAL A 98 -30.06 9.13 -5.02
N VAL A 99 -29.37 10.15 -4.52
CA VAL A 99 -27.97 10.44 -4.85
C VAL A 99 -27.14 10.38 -3.57
N ASN A 100 -26.23 9.42 -3.52
CA ASN A 100 -25.33 9.19 -2.40
C ASN A 100 -23.93 9.66 -2.75
N ALA A 101 -23.62 10.89 -2.35
CA ALA A 101 -22.30 11.48 -2.54
C ALA A 101 -21.27 10.89 -1.56
N PHE A 102 -19.99 10.94 -1.95
CA PHE A 102 -18.87 10.55 -1.10
C PHE A 102 -17.61 11.36 -1.42
N ASN A 103 -16.72 11.44 -0.43
CA ASN A 103 -15.37 11.94 -0.57
C ASN A 103 -14.46 11.09 0.32
N GLN A 104 -13.45 10.47 -0.27
CA GLN A 104 -12.62 9.48 0.40
C GLN A 104 -11.14 9.60 -0.01
N THR A 105 -10.26 9.12 0.86
CA THR A 105 -8.88 8.78 0.50
C THR A 105 -8.75 7.27 0.49
N LEU A 106 -8.37 6.72 -0.66
CA LEU A 106 -8.17 5.29 -0.86
C LEU A 106 -6.67 4.99 -0.73
N LEU A 107 -6.34 4.00 0.10
CA LEU A 107 -4.97 3.57 0.38
C LEU A 107 -4.73 2.16 -0.17
N PRO A 108 -3.46 1.80 -0.50
CA PRO A 108 -3.08 0.46 -0.91
C PRO A 108 -3.55 -0.61 0.05
N VAL A 109 -4.23 -1.61 -0.47
CA VAL A 109 -4.45 -2.87 0.25
C VAL A 109 -3.22 -3.76 0.08
N ALA A 110 -2.97 -4.65 1.04
CA ALA A 110 -1.91 -5.64 0.88
C ALA A 110 -2.28 -6.63 -0.22
N LEU A 111 -1.57 -6.60 -1.35
CA LEU A 111 -1.81 -7.50 -2.45
C LEU A 111 -1.13 -8.86 -2.20
N ASP A 112 -1.94 -9.91 -2.13
CA ASP A 112 -1.47 -11.29 -2.02
C ASP A 112 -1.21 -11.88 -3.42
N ALA A 113 -0.01 -11.64 -3.93
CA ALA A 113 0.41 -12.05 -5.27
C ALA A 113 1.85 -12.55 -5.25
N PRO A 114 2.08 -13.89 -5.28
CA PRO A 114 3.41 -14.48 -5.10
C PRO A 114 4.46 -13.95 -6.08
N GLY A 115 4.08 -13.66 -7.33
CA GLY A 115 4.99 -13.10 -8.34
C GLY A 115 5.50 -11.70 -7.99
N TYR A 116 4.65 -10.85 -7.42
CA TYR A 116 5.07 -9.50 -6.98
C TYR A 116 5.89 -9.54 -5.70
N VAL A 117 5.62 -10.48 -4.81
CA VAL A 117 6.45 -10.76 -3.62
C VAL A 117 7.86 -11.18 -4.04
N SER A 118 7.96 -12.17 -4.95
CA SER A 118 9.23 -12.63 -5.50
C SER A 118 10.03 -11.49 -6.14
N GLN A 119 9.36 -10.67 -6.96
CA GLN A 119 9.97 -9.49 -7.56
C GLN A 119 10.46 -8.49 -6.51
N ALA A 120 9.67 -8.24 -5.46
CA ALA A 120 10.03 -7.29 -4.42
C ALA A 120 11.30 -7.73 -3.67
N TYR A 121 11.39 -9.00 -3.29
CA TYR A 121 12.59 -9.55 -2.65
C TYR A 121 13.80 -9.57 -3.59
N GLY A 122 13.61 -9.94 -4.86
CA GLY A 122 14.71 -9.95 -5.86
C GLY A 122 15.29 -8.57 -6.17
N GLN A 123 14.49 -7.51 -5.99
CA GLN A 123 14.93 -6.12 -6.12
C GLN A 123 15.52 -5.55 -4.82
N SER A 124 15.37 -6.24 -3.69
CA SER A 124 15.70 -5.71 -2.39
C SER A 124 17.19 -5.83 -2.09
N GLY A 125 17.82 -4.72 -1.71
CA GLY A 125 19.21 -4.72 -1.22
C GLY A 125 19.33 -5.29 0.20
N CYS A 126 18.24 -5.18 0.98
CA CYS A 126 18.14 -5.71 2.34
C CYS A 126 16.73 -6.25 2.61
N ILE A 127 16.62 -7.34 3.37
CA ILE A 127 15.34 -7.90 3.84
C ILE A 127 15.40 -7.99 5.35
N ILE A 128 14.47 -7.31 6.03
CA ILE A 128 14.32 -7.33 7.49
C ILE A 128 13.04 -8.09 7.82
N VAL A 129 13.16 -9.15 8.61
CA VAL A 129 12.04 -9.96 9.05
C VAL A 129 11.78 -9.70 10.52
N LEU A 130 10.56 -9.29 10.81
CA LEU A 130 10.09 -8.98 12.14
C LEU A 130 9.02 -10.00 12.54
N ASP A 131 9.07 -10.53 13.75
CA ASP A 131 7.93 -11.22 14.34
C ASP A 131 6.97 -10.19 14.93
N ALA A 132 5.77 -10.13 14.37
CA ALA A 132 4.67 -9.27 14.77
C ALA A 132 3.48 -10.07 15.33
N SER A 133 3.68 -11.36 15.63
CA SER A 133 2.63 -12.24 16.13
C SER A 133 2.35 -12.08 17.63
N THR A 134 3.22 -11.38 18.36
CA THR A 134 3.14 -11.17 19.81
C THR A 134 3.03 -9.68 20.17
N ASP A 135 3.01 -9.37 21.47
CA ASP A 135 2.99 -7.99 22.00
C ASP A 135 4.30 -7.23 21.76
N THR A 136 5.39 -7.95 21.49
CA THR A 136 6.73 -7.37 21.32
C THR A 136 7.23 -7.63 19.91
N LEU A 137 7.53 -6.55 19.18
CA LEU A 137 8.10 -6.65 17.84
C LEU A 137 9.56 -7.08 18.01
N THR A 138 9.94 -8.19 17.39
CA THR A 138 11.32 -8.68 17.43
C THR A 138 11.87 -8.84 16.02
N CYS A 139 13.16 -8.53 15.82
CA CYS A 139 13.82 -8.77 14.54
C CYS A 139 14.37 -10.19 14.55
N THR A 140 13.74 -11.08 13.80
CA THR A 140 14.10 -12.51 13.75
C THR A 140 15.18 -12.78 12.73
N ALA A 141 15.24 -11.99 11.65
CA ALA A 141 16.30 -12.10 10.67
C ALA A 141 16.54 -10.79 9.91
N CYS A 142 17.77 -10.62 9.43
CA CYS A 142 18.16 -9.54 8.54
C CYS A 142 19.10 -10.10 7.48
N TYR A 143 18.85 -9.77 6.21
CA TYR A 143 19.66 -10.21 5.09
C TYR A 143 20.11 -9.01 4.27
N ILE A 144 21.37 -9.01 3.82
CA ILE A 144 21.93 -8.00 2.91
C ILE A 144 22.63 -8.75 1.78
N GLY A 145 22.24 -8.48 0.53
CA GLY A 145 22.77 -9.23 -0.63
C GLY A 145 22.60 -10.75 -0.50
N GLY A 146 21.50 -11.20 0.12
CA GLY A 146 21.20 -12.61 0.37
C GLY A 146 21.97 -13.25 1.54
N GLN A 147 22.89 -12.53 2.19
CA GLN A 147 23.64 -13.04 3.34
C GLN A 147 22.98 -12.63 4.64
N SER A 148 22.86 -13.58 5.59
CA SER A 148 22.37 -13.28 6.94
C SER A 148 23.36 -12.38 7.68
N VAL A 149 22.84 -11.36 8.35
CA VAL A 149 23.61 -10.42 9.16
C VAL A 149 23.01 -10.31 10.57
N SER A 150 23.77 -9.71 11.49
CA SER A 150 23.31 -9.49 12.86
C SER A 150 22.01 -8.68 12.91
N THR A 151 21.08 -9.09 13.77
CA THR A 151 19.83 -8.37 14.05
C THR A 151 19.97 -7.37 15.20
N ALA A 152 21.14 -7.30 15.84
CA ALA A 152 21.40 -6.39 16.94
C ALA A 152 21.26 -4.93 16.49
N GLY A 153 20.46 -4.14 17.20
CA GLY A 153 20.23 -2.72 16.92
C GLY A 153 19.26 -2.42 15.77
N ILE A 154 18.74 -3.44 15.07
CA ILE A 154 17.69 -3.25 14.05
C ILE A 154 16.44 -2.64 14.67
N LEU A 155 16.03 -3.11 15.85
CA LEU A 155 14.92 -2.53 16.60
C LEU A 155 15.43 -1.73 17.78
N THR A 156 14.92 -0.51 17.95
CA THR A 156 15.23 0.37 19.09
C THR A 156 14.01 1.14 19.55
N GLY A 157 14.03 1.58 20.81
CA GLY A 157 12.95 2.35 21.43
C GLY A 157 11.75 1.51 21.86
N THR A 158 10.82 2.14 22.58
CA THR A 158 9.62 1.50 23.14
C THR A 158 8.32 2.12 22.62
N GLY A 159 8.39 3.04 21.65
CA GLY A 159 7.20 3.66 21.06
C GLY A 159 7.48 4.95 20.28
N PRO A 160 7.09 5.04 18.99
CA PRO A 160 7.00 3.90 18.06
C PRO A 160 8.33 3.16 18.00
N ILE A 161 8.30 1.84 17.79
CA ILE A 161 9.53 1.06 17.62
C ILE A 161 10.22 1.54 16.35
N THR A 162 11.51 1.84 16.46
CA THR A 162 12.33 2.27 15.34
C THR A 162 12.99 1.07 14.69
N ILE A 163 12.76 0.88 13.40
CA ILE A 163 13.43 -0.07 12.52
C ILE A 163 14.60 0.66 11.85
N ASN A 164 15.81 0.38 12.31
CA ASN A 164 17.04 0.91 11.73
C ASN A 164 17.46 0.01 10.56
N ILE A 165 17.43 0.56 9.35
CA ILE A 165 18.02 -0.11 8.19
C ILE A 165 19.55 -0.13 8.40
N PRO A 166 20.22 -1.29 8.25
CA PRO A 166 21.67 -1.33 8.37
C PRO A 166 22.37 -0.39 7.38
N ALA A 167 23.40 0.32 7.83
CA ALA A 167 24.22 1.18 6.95
C ALA A 167 24.90 0.43 5.80
N ALA A 168 25.06 -0.90 5.93
CA ALA A 168 25.57 -1.76 4.87
C ALA A 168 24.52 -2.10 3.80
N ALA A 169 23.24 -1.79 4.02
CA ALA A 169 22.21 -1.94 3.00
C ALA A 169 22.51 -0.98 1.83
N PRO A 170 22.51 -1.45 0.58
CA PRO A 170 22.84 -0.59 -0.56
C PRO A 170 21.91 0.62 -0.63
N ASP A 171 22.52 1.79 -0.75
CA ASP A 171 21.80 3.04 -1.02
C ASP A 171 21.17 3.01 -2.42
N GLY A 172 20.00 3.63 -2.56
CA GLY A 172 19.20 3.63 -3.78
C GLY A 172 18.50 2.30 -4.09
N SER A 173 18.77 1.24 -3.32
CA SER A 173 18.05 -0.03 -3.45
C SER A 173 16.85 -0.10 -2.49
N PRO A 174 15.73 -0.71 -2.90
CA PRO A 174 14.64 -0.99 -1.98
C PRO A 174 15.06 -1.87 -0.80
N VAL A 175 14.34 -1.74 0.31
CA VAL A 175 14.43 -2.59 1.50
C VAL A 175 13.06 -3.16 1.78
N CYS A 176 12.95 -4.47 1.87
CA CYS A 176 11.72 -5.15 2.26
C CYS A 176 11.70 -5.31 3.78
N ILE A 177 10.65 -4.82 4.41
CA ILE A 177 10.35 -5.07 5.82
C ILE A 177 9.14 -5.99 5.87
N VAL A 178 9.33 -7.17 6.47
CA VAL A 178 8.32 -8.21 6.60
C VAL A 178 7.83 -8.23 8.04
N PHE A 179 6.55 -7.93 8.26
CA PHE A 179 5.87 -8.09 9.53
C PHE A 179 5.21 -9.46 9.57
N GLY A 180 5.91 -10.42 10.17
CA GLY A 180 5.49 -11.80 10.30
C GLY A 180 4.28 -11.96 11.22
N ALA A 181 3.10 -12.09 10.63
CA ALA A 181 1.85 -12.42 11.29
C ALA A 181 0.81 -12.88 10.25
N PRO A 182 -0.23 -13.63 10.66
CA PRO A 182 -1.31 -14.01 9.75
C PRO A 182 -2.04 -12.81 9.13
N ALA A 183 -2.71 -13.00 7.99
CA ALA A 183 -3.36 -11.90 7.25
C ALA A 183 -4.41 -11.15 8.07
N ASP A 184 -5.16 -11.87 8.91
CA ASP A 184 -6.14 -11.25 9.79
C ASP A 184 -5.48 -10.36 10.85
N HIS A 185 -4.16 -10.38 11.01
CA HIS A 185 -3.41 -9.44 11.84
C HIS A 185 -3.40 -8.02 11.28
N PHE A 186 -3.56 -7.86 9.97
CA PHE A 186 -3.46 -6.56 9.34
C PHE A 186 -4.82 -6.03 8.91
N ALA A 187 -5.08 -4.75 9.19
CA ALA A 187 -6.25 -4.07 8.65
C ALA A 187 -6.21 -4.04 7.11
N ASN A 188 -7.36 -3.80 6.49
CA ASN A 188 -7.46 -3.60 5.05
C ASN A 188 -8.16 -2.25 4.77
N PRO A 189 -7.44 -1.22 4.29
CA PRO A 189 -6.00 -1.19 4.01
C PRO A 189 -5.15 -1.29 5.29
N PRO A 190 -3.90 -1.79 5.22
CA PRO A 190 -3.05 -1.95 6.41
C PRO A 190 -2.47 -0.62 6.92
N LEU A 191 -2.31 0.38 6.04
CA LEU A 191 -1.79 1.70 6.38
C LEU A 191 -2.93 2.64 6.80
N LYS A 192 -2.66 3.53 7.75
CA LYS A 192 -3.60 4.59 8.15
C LYS A 192 -3.52 5.83 7.24
N GLU A 193 -2.40 6.03 6.58
CA GLU A 193 -2.17 7.18 5.69
C GLU A 193 -1.19 6.83 4.56
N ALA A 194 -1.10 7.71 3.56
CA ALA A 194 -0.22 7.51 2.42
C ALA A 194 1.24 7.84 2.80
N HIS A 195 2.16 6.96 2.43
CA HIS A 195 3.60 7.17 2.66
C HIS A 195 4.37 7.05 1.36
N HIS A 196 4.99 8.16 0.94
CA HIS A 196 5.72 8.23 -0.34
C HIS A 196 7.00 7.38 -0.38
N GLN A 197 7.47 6.90 0.78
CA GLN A 197 8.64 6.01 0.87
C GLN A 197 8.27 4.53 0.71
N ILE A 198 6.98 4.18 0.81
CA ILE A 198 6.50 2.80 0.62
C ILE A 198 6.16 2.61 -0.85
N ALA A 199 7.01 1.87 -1.54
CA ALA A 199 6.87 1.54 -2.95
C ALA A 199 5.79 0.51 -3.23
N LYS A 200 5.66 -0.49 -2.34
CA LYS A 200 4.70 -1.59 -2.46
C LYS A 200 4.19 -2.02 -1.09
N VAL A 201 2.92 -2.39 -1.06
CA VAL A 201 2.26 -3.04 0.09
C VAL A 201 1.76 -4.40 -0.39
N LEU A 202 2.39 -5.45 0.09
CA LEU A 202 2.13 -6.82 -0.35
C LEU A 202 1.80 -7.70 0.86
N PHE A 203 1.18 -8.85 0.60
CA PHE A 203 1.08 -9.91 1.58
C PHE A 203 1.78 -11.16 1.03
N ASP A 204 2.68 -11.74 1.82
CA ASP A 204 3.38 -12.99 1.49
C ASP A 204 2.68 -14.15 2.19
N SER A 205 1.60 -14.65 1.60
CA SER A 205 0.89 -15.84 2.11
C SER A 205 1.68 -17.14 1.91
N THR A 206 2.67 -17.12 1.02
CA THR A 206 3.44 -18.28 0.59
C THR A 206 4.68 -18.55 1.43
N GLY A 207 5.10 -17.61 2.28
CA GLY A 207 6.31 -17.73 3.09
C GLY A 207 7.58 -17.65 2.25
N GLN A 208 7.63 -16.77 1.25
CA GLN A 208 8.85 -16.54 0.46
C GLN A 208 9.93 -15.77 1.23
N ALA A 209 9.54 -15.02 2.27
CA ALA A 209 10.49 -14.38 3.16
C ALA A 209 11.40 -15.42 3.85
N PRO A 210 12.61 -15.02 4.26
CA PRO A 210 13.49 -15.88 5.04
C PRO A 210 12.80 -16.51 6.27
N GLY A 211 13.19 -17.74 6.59
CA GLY A 211 12.55 -18.52 7.65
C GLY A 211 11.15 -19.01 7.30
N ASN A 212 10.74 -18.93 6.03
CA ASN A 212 9.39 -19.24 5.54
C ASN A 212 8.31 -18.38 6.21
N THR A 213 8.63 -17.11 6.45
CA THR A 213 7.78 -16.20 7.21
C THR A 213 6.63 -15.69 6.33
N VAL A 214 5.39 -15.88 6.80
CA VAL A 214 4.21 -15.26 6.18
C VAL A 214 3.93 -13.89 6.81
N GLY A 215 3.51 -12.91 6.03
CA GLY A 215 3.19 -11.61 6.61
C GLY A 215 3.02 -10.45 5.65
N LEU A 216 2.79 -9.27 6.23
CA LEU A 216 2.73 -8.01 5.52
C LEU A 216 4.14 -7.59 5.09
N VAL A 217 4.31 -7.31 3.81
CA VAL A 217 5.58 -6.87 3.23
C VAL A 217 5.44 -5.42 2.79
N LEU A 218 6.31 -4.56 3.33
CA LEU A 218 6.47 -3.19 2.88
C LEU A 218 7.79 -3.10 2.13
N GLN A 219 7.72 -2.79 0.83
CA GLN A 219 8.92 -2.44 0.08
C GLN A 219 9.16 -0.94 0.25
N TYR A 220 10.20 -0.60 1.01
CA TYR A 220 10.58 0.77 1.36
C TYR A 220 11.75 1.24 0.49
N TYR A 221 11.75 2.50 0.06
CA TYR A 221 12.88 3.07 -0.69
C TYR A 221 13.99 3.60 0.23
N ASN A 222 15.14 2.94 0.24
CA ASN A 222 16.33 3.38 0.95
C ASN A 222 17.12 4.42 0.13
N GLY A 223 16.68 5.68 0.13
CA GLY A 223 17.48 6.82 -0.39
C GLY A 223 17.28 7.18 -1.87
N TRP A 224 16.04 7.39 -2.32
CA TRP A 224 15.74 7.82 -3.70
C TRP A 224 16.15 9.28 -3.99
N THR A 225 16.72 9.56 -5.18
CA THR A 225 17.04 10.92 -5.66
C THR A 225 15.82 11.84 -5.72
N GLY A 226 15.78 12.86 -4.86
CA GLY A 226 14.68 13.83 -4.79
C GLY A 226 13.63 13.51 -3.72
N VAL A 227 13.73 12.35 -3.07
CA VAL A 227 13.01 12.03 -1.83
C VAL A 227 14.01 12.23 -0.69
N GLY A 228 13.94 13.36 0.00
CA GLY A 228 14.88 13.66 1.06
C GLY A 228 14.94 12.55 2.11
N ARG A 229 16.12 11.94 2.29
CA ARG A 229 16.43 10.98 3.37
C ARG A 229 16.12 11.51 4.79
N SER A 230 15.80 12.79 4.92
CA SER A 230 15.73 13.53 6.18
C SER A 230 14.40 13.40 6.93
N GLN A 231 13.36 12.79 6.35
CA GLN A 231 12.08 12.59 7.03
C GLN A 231 11.89 11.13 7.34
N THR A 232 12.47 10.70 8.45
CA THR A 232 12.00 9.52 9.16
C THR A 232 10.52 9.77 9.53
N GLN A 233 9.59 9.09 8.87
CA GLN A 233 8.17 9.20 9.17
C GLN A 233 7.70 8.07 10.08
N VAL A 234 6.78 8.39 10.99
CA VAL A 234 6.06 7.37 11.74
C VAL A 234 5.04 6.78 10.79
N ILE A 235 5.13 5.47 10.55
CA ILE A 235 4.17 4.73 9.75
C ILE A 235 3.19 4.10 10.71
N THR A 236 1.93 4.46 10.55
CA THR A 236 0.84 3.94 11.37
C THR A 236 0.09 2.85 10.60
N PHE A 237 -0.12 1.71 11.25
CA PHE A 237 -0.80 0.54 10.69
C PHE A 237 -2.05 0.22 11.50
N ASN A 238 -2.84 -0.73 11.01
CA ASN A 238 -3.91 -1.38 11.78
C ASN A 238 -4.97 -0.40 12.29
N HIS A 239 -5.35 0.56 11.44
CA HIS A 239 -6.43 1.49 11.77
C HIS A 239 -7.71 0.75 12.20
N GLY A 240 -8.33 1.20 13.28
CA GLY A 240 -9.57 0.62 13.81
C GLY A 240 -9.40 -0.77 14.44
N ARG A 241 -8.17 -1.22 14.69
CA ARG A 241 -7.89 -2.50 15.36
C ARG A 241 -7.03 -2.30 16.59
N ASP A 242 -7.48 -2.89 17.70
CA ASP A 242 -6.67 -3.03 18.91
C ASP A 242 -5.71 -4.21 18.73
N ARG A 243 -4.55 -3.97 18.11
CA ARG A 243 -3.47 -4.97 17.99
C ARG A 243 -2.13 -4.41 18.47
N THR A 244 -1.21 -5.32 18.72
CA THR A 244 0.04 -5.15 19.47
C THR A 244 1.04 -4.17 18.86
N HIS A 245 0.97 -3.97 17.54
CA HIS A 245 1.83 -3.06 16.80
C HIS A 245 1.00 -2.16 15.89
N ALA A 246 0.78 -0.91 16.33
CA ALA A 246 0.00 0.08 15.59
C ALA A 246 0.89 1.11 14.86
N SER A 247 2.17 1.21 15.19
CA SER A 247 3.08 2.13 14.49
C SER A 247 4.54 1.73 14.60
N VAL A 248 5.31 2.06 13.57
CA VAL A 248 6.77 1.95 13.56
C VAL A 248 7.40 3.21 12.97
N MET A 249 8.69 3.35 13.15
CA MET A 249 9.49 4.38 12.52
C MET A 249 10.59 3.70 11.69
N ILE A 250 10.65 3.90 10.38
CA ILE A 250 11.73 3.34 9.55
C ILE A 250 12.82 4.39 9.37
N ARG A 251 14.03 4.09 9.80
CA ARG A 251 15.20 4.96 9.62
C ARG A 251 16.10 4.41 8.51
N PRO A 252 16.41 5.23 7.49
CA PRO A 252 17.43 4.89 6.50
C PRO A 252 18.78 4.58 7.14
N GLY A 253 19.54 3.70 6.48
CA GLY A 253 20.93 3.35 6.83
C GLY A 253 21.96 4.33 6.29
#